data_AF-A0AAV0QGW6-F1
#
_entry.id   AF-A0AAV0QGW6-F1
#
_cell.length_a   1.000
_cell.length_b   1.000
_cell.length_c   1.000
_cell.angle_alpha   90.00
_cell.angle_beta   90.00
_cell.angle_gamma   90.00
#
_symmetry.space_group_name_H-M   'P 1'
#
loop_
_entity.id
_entity.type
_entity.pdbx_description
1 polymer ?
#
loop_
_entity_poly.entity_id
_entity_poly.type
_entity_poly.pdbx_seq_one_letter_code
_entity_poly.pdbx_strand_id
1 'polypeptide(L)'
;MPKVRTNRTQYPDGWELIEPTLRELDAKMKEAETDPHDGKRNKNEISKELFEFCLDQGYGDKNLIAKWKKPGYERLCCLRCMQTRDHNFGTTCVCRVPQNLRDEQAVECVHCGCKGCASGD
;
A
#
# COMPACT_ATOMS: atom_id res chain seq x y z
N MET A 1 5.00 2.14 10.54
CA MET A 1 5.24 3.51 11.05
C MET A 1 6.55 4.02 10.49
N PRO A 2 6.58 5.27 10.02
CA PRO A 2 7.82 5.94 9.64
C PRO A 2 8.82 5.96 10.81
N LYS A 3 10.12 5.96 10.49
CA LYS A 3 11.16 6.09 11.50
C LYS A 3 11.03 7.44 12.24
N VAL A 4 11.32 7.43 13.55
CA VAL A 4 11.35 8.65 14.36
C VAL A 4 12.39 9.61 13.78
N ARG A 5 11.96 10.80 13.38
CA ARG A 5 12.85 11.84 12.84
C ARG A 5 13.78 12.34 13.95
N THR A 6 15.05 12.52 13.63
CA THR A 6 16.05 13.08 14.56
C THR A 6 16.65 14.35 13.97
N ASN A 7 17.23 15.21 14.80
CA ASN A 7 17.93 16.42 14.36
C ASN A 7 19.12 16.17 13.41
N ARG A 8 19.53 14.91 13.21
CA ARG A 8 20.65 14.52 12.34
C ARG A 8 20.20 14.06 10.95
N THR A 9 18.89 13.92 10.71
CA THR A 9 18.38 13.45 9.42
C THR A 9 18.56 14.55 8.38
N GLN A 10 19.38 14.29 7.36
CA GLN A 10 19.48 15.14 6.17
C GLN A 10 18.48 14.68 5.11
N TYR A 11 17.80 15.63 4.50
CA TYR A 11 16.78 15.38 3.49
C TYR A 11 17.33 15.65 2.09
N PRO A 12 17.03 14.79 1.09
CA PRO A 12 17.43 15.02 -0.30
C PRO A 12 16.67 16.15 -0.99
N ASP A 13 17.17 16.57 -2.15
CA ASP A 13 16.51 17.55 -3.02
C ASP A 13 15.07 17.14 -3.37
N GLY A 14 14.17 18.13 -3.37
CA GLY A 14 12.74 17.92 -3.66
C GLY A 14 11.91 17.44 -2.45
N TRP A 15 12.52 17.26 -1.27
CA TRP A 15 11.80 16.90 -0.04
C TRP A 15 10.67 17.88 0.32
N GLU A 16 10.91 19.18 0.15
CA GLU A 16 9.95 20.25 0.47
C GLU A 16 8.63 20.12 -0.30
N LEU A 17 8.64 19.51 -1.49
CA LEU A 17 7.46 19.31 -2.33
C LEU A 17 6.54 18.20 -1.80
N ILE A 18 7.11 17.17 -1.17
CA ILE A 18 6.36 16.01 -0.69
C ILE A 18 6.13 16.04 0.81
N GLU A 19 6.93 16.79 1.56
CA GLU A 19 6.84 16.84 3.02
C GLU A 19 5.44 17.20 3.53
N PRO A 20 4.74 18.22 3.00
CA PRO A 20 3.39 18.55 3.45
C PRO A 20 2.45 17.35 3.27
N THR A 21 2.46 16.74 2.08
CA THR A 21 1.64 15.57 1.75
C THR A 21 1.97 14.38 2.65
N LEU A 22 3.25 14.11 2.93
CA LEU A 22 3.65 13.01 3.82
C LEU A 22 3.24 13.26 5.28
N ARG A 23 3.28 14.51 5.75
CA ARG A 23 2.78 14.88 7.08
C ARG A 23 1.27 14.73 7.17
N GLU A 24 0.55 15.15 6.14
CA GLU A 24 -0.89 14.91 6.03
C GLU A 24 -1.23 13.43 5.98
N LEU A 25 -0.47 12.61 5.24
CA LEU A 25 -0.68 11.17 5.19
C LEU A 25 -0.37 10.51 6.53
N ASP A 26 0.69 10.91 7.24
CA ASP A 26 0.99 10.37 8.57
C ASP A 26 -0.07 10.78 9.60
N ALA A 27 -0.57 12.01 9.53
CA ALA A 27 -1.71 12.47 10.33
C ALA A 27 -2.99 11.69 9.99
N LYS A 28 -3.32 11.56 8.70
CA LYS A 28 -4.44 10.75 8.22
C LYS A 28 -4.31 9.28 8.58
N MET A 29 -3.11 8.72 8.63
CA MET A 29 -2.89 7.33 9.05
C MET A 29 -3.15 7.18 10.56
N LYS A 30 -2.73 8.15 11.39
CA LYS A 30 -3.08 8.21 12.82
C LYS A 30 -4.57 8.43 13.05
N GLU A 31 -5.22 9.21 12.20
CA GLU A 31 -6.67 9.39 12.22
C GLU A 31 -7.41 8.15 11.65
N ALA A 32 -6.84 7.45 10.67
CA ALA A 32 -7.40 6.24 10.08
C ALA A 32 -7.23 5.00 10.96
N GLU A 33 -6.34 5.03 11.96
CA GLU A 33 -6.45 4.12 13.12
C GLU A 33 -7.84 4.22 13.78
N THR A 34 -8.60 5.29 13.50
CA THR A 34 -9.97 5.53 13.99
C THR A 34 -11.09 5.56 12.93
N ASP A 35 -10.84 5.35 11.62
CA ASP A 35 -11.90 5.37 10.57
C ASP A 35 -11.43 4.75 9.20
N PRO A 36 -12.29 4.17 8.32
CA PRO A 36 -11.85 3.39 7.15
C PRO A 36 -12.03 4.14 5.81
N HIS A 37 -11.00 4.44 5.00
CA HIS A 37 -11.20 4.96 3.62
C HIS A 37 -10.08 4.65 2.58
N ASP A 38 -10.45 4.86 1.30
CA ASP A 38 -9.94 4.35 0.00
C ASP A 38 -8.90 5.24 -0.74
N GLY A 39 -8.14 4.64 -1.68
CA GLY A 39 -6.86 5.10 -2.23
C GLY A 39 -6.84 5.80 -3.61
N LYS A 40 -5.66 6.36 -3.97
CA LYS A 40 -5.35 7.07 -5.23
C LYS A 40 -4.02 6.62 -5.87
N ARG A 41 -3.90 6.76 -7.21
CA ARG A 41 -2.84 6.20 -8.10
C ARG A 41 -1.74 7.20 -8.53
N ASN A 42 -0.62 6.64 -8.98
CA ASN A 42 0.73 7.21 -9.27
C ASN A 42 0.84 8.35 -10.30
N LYS A 43 1.80 9.26 -10.04
CA LYS A 43 2.44 10.20 -10.98
C LYS A 43 3.96 10.17 -10.81
N ASN A 44 4.72 10.45 -11.87
CA ASN A 44 6.20 10.51 -11.85
C ASN A 44 6.72 11.86 -11.34
N GLU A 45 6.39 12.22 -10.10
CA GLU A 45 6.64 13.57 -9.56
C GLU A 45 7.92 13.68 -8.72
N ILE A 46 8.63 12.58 -8.42
CA ILE A 46 9.80 12.56 -7.53
C ILE A 46 11.04 11.91 -8.15
N SER A 47 12.22 12.33 -7.69
CA SER A 47 13.50 11.73 -8.07
C SER A 47 13.64 10.31 -7.50
N LYS A 48 14.50 9.50 -8.14
CA LYS A 48 14.80 8.14 -7.68
C LYS A 48 15.43 8.13 -6.27
N GLU A 49 16.31 9.09 -5.99
CA GLU A 49 16.97 9.26 -4.70
C GLU A 49 15.95 9.57 -3.60
N LEU A 50 15.02 10.49 -3.86
CA LEU A 50 13.94 10.83 -2.93
C LEU A 50 13.00 9.65 -2.70
N PHE A 51 12.70 8.88 -3.75
CA PHE A 51 11.91 7.66 -3.65
C PHE A 51 12.60 6.60 -2.76
N GLU A 52 13.89 6.34 -2.96
CA GLU A 52 14.65 5.38 -2.15
C GLU A 52 14.74 5.84 -0.68
N PHE A 53 14.98 7.14 -0.44
CA PHE A 53 14.92 7.74 0.89
C PHE A 53 13.57 7.51 1.58
N CYS A 54 12.45 7.74 0.88
CA CYS A 54 11.11 7.51 1.42
C CYS A 54 10.91 6.06 1.86
N LEU A 55 11.41 5.09 1.08
CA LEU A 55 11.34 3.68 1.42
C LEU A 55 12.22 3.32 2.62
N ASP A 56 13.41 3.91 2.73
CA ASP A 56 14.32 3.69 3.85
C ASP A 56 13.81 4.29 5.17
N GLN A 57 13.09 5.41 5.09
CA GLN A 57 12.42 6.03 6.22
C GLN A 57 11.08 5.35 6.59
N GLY A 58 10.64 4.38 5.79
CA GLY A 58 9.42 3.61 6.08
C GLY A 58 8.12 4.33 5.72
N TYR A 59 8.18 5.32 4.82
CA TYR A 59 6.98 5.95 4.25
C TYR A 59 6.28 5.08 3.20
N GLY A 60 6.94 4.04 2.68
CA GLY A 60 6.36 3.08 1.76
C GLY A 60 6.83 1.65 2.03
N ASP A 61 5.98 0.68 1.72
CA ASP A 61 6.33 -0.74 1.85
C ASP A 61 7.04 -1.23 0.57
N LYS A 62 8.35 -1.47 0.70
CA LYS A 62 9.22 -1.96 -0.38
C LYS A 62 8.69 -3.25 -1.02
N ASN A 63 8.20 -4.18 -0.21
CA ASN A 63 7.75 -5.49 -0.67
C ASN A 63 6.42 -5.37 -1.41
N LEU A 64 5.50 -4.54 -0.91
CA LEU A 64 4.22 -4.30 -1.59
C LEU A 64 4.43 -3.60 -2.93
N ILE A 65 5.29 -2.58 -2.98
CA ILE A 65 5.64 -1.87 -4.22
C ILE A 65 6.30 -2.81 -5.23
N ALA A 66 7.18 -3.71 -4.77
CA ALA A 66 7.78 -4.72 -5.65
C ALA A 66 6.74 -5.67 -6.27
N LYS A 67 5.62 -5.94 -5.57
CA LYS A 67 4.50 -6.72 -6.12
C LYS A 67 3.70 -5.91 -7.13
N TRP A 68 3.43 -4.64 -6.89
CA TRP A 68 2.70 -3.79 -7.86
C TRP A 68 3.38 -3.68 -9.23
N LYS A 69 4.70 -3.91 -9.30
CA LYS A 69 5.44 -3.98 -10.57
C LYS A 69 5.26 -5.30 -11.34
N LYS A 70 4.64 -6.32 -10.75
CA LYS A 70 4.44 -7.64 -11.37
C LYS A 70 3.06 -7.72 -12.04
N PRO A 71 2.97 -8.35 -13.23
CA PRO A 71 1.69 -8.53 -13.91
C PRO A 71 0.70 -9.30 -13.03
N GLY A 72 -0.54 -8.82 -12.95
CA GLY A 72 -1.60 -9.39 -12.13
C GLY A 72 -1.61 -8.95 -10.66
N TYR A 73 -0.69 -8.08 -10.23
CA TYR A 73 -0.59 -7.57 -8.87
C TYR A 73 -0.62 -6.04 -8.77
N GLU A 74 -0.87 -5.34 -9.88
CA GLU A 74 -0.95 -3.88 -10.01
C GLU A 74 -1.92 -3.22 -9.02
N ARG A 75 -2.96 -3.94 -8.58
CA ARG A 75 -3.97 -3.47 -7.61
C ARG A 75 -3.92 -4.20 -6.26
N LEU A 76 -2.84 -4.94 -5.96
CA LEU A 76 -2.73 -5.75 -4.74
C LEU A 76 -2.94 -4.89 -3.47
N CYS A 77 -3.86 -5.31 -2.60
CA CYS A 77 -4.22 -4.57 -1.38
C CYS A 77 -3.18 -4.66 -0.26
N CYS A 78 -2.64 -5.86 -0.01
CA CYS A 78 -1.63 -6.10 1.02
C CYS A 78 -0.90 -7.43 0.77
N LEU A 79 0.21 -7.65 1.46
CA LEU A 79 1.01 -8.87 1.32
C LEU A 79 0.31 -10.11 1.90
N ARG A 80 -0.50 -9.96 2.96
CA ARG A 80 -1.21 -11.07 3.61
C ARG A 80 -2.20 -11.74 2.65
N CYS A 81 -2.94 -10.96 1.87
CA CYS A 81 -3.96 -11.47 0.94
C CYS A 81 -3.41 -12.33 -0.20
N MET A 82 -2.13 -12.23 -0.52
CA MET A 82 -1.49 -13.08 -1.54
C MET A 82 -0.70 -14.25 -0.96
N GLN A 83 -0.47 -14.28 0.35
CA GLN A 83 0.41 -15.25 0.96
C GLN A 83 -0.39 -16.52 1.34
N THR A 84 -0.07 -17.64 0.71
CA THR A 84 -0.77 -18.92 0.91
C THR A 84 -0.67 -19.44 2.35
N ARG A 85 0.46 -19.20 3.02
CA ARG A 85 0.70 -19.62 4.40
C ARG A 85 -0.19 -18.92 5.43
N ASP A 86 -0.79 -17.79 5.07
CA ASP A 86 -1.63 -16.99 5.97
C ASP A 86 -3.12 -17.42 5.89
N HIS A 87 -3.41 -18.54 5.20
CA HIS A 87 -4.75 -19.08 4.96
C HIS A 87 -4.79 -20.59 5.22
N ASN A 88 -5.89 -21.08 5.81
CA ASN A 88 -6.04 -22.46 6.27
C ASN A 88 -5.86 -23.52 5.17
N PHE A 89 -6.26 -23.22 3.94
CA PHE A 89 -6.24 -24.15 2.81
C PHE A 89 -5.05 -23.93 1.86
N GLY A 90 -4.07 -23.09 2.24
CA GLY A 90 -2.92 -22.81 1.38
C GLY A 90 -3.27 -22.03 0.11
N THR A 91 -4.37 -21.27 0.12
CA THR A 91 -4.86 -20.47 -1.01
C THR A 91 -4.61 -18.98 -0.78
N THR A 92 -4.96 -18.14 -1.75
CA THR A 92 -5.01 -16.69 -1.58
C THR A 92 -6.35 -16.23 -1.01
N CYS A 93 -6.43 -14.98 -0.57
CA CYS A 93 -7.68 -14.39 -0.08
C CYS A 93 -8.69 -14.22 -1.23
N VAL A 94 -9.98 -14.35 -0.92
CA VAL A 94 -11.09 -14.14 -1.88
C VAL A 94 -11.03 -12.78 -2.58
N CYS A 95 -10.46 -11.74 -1.95
CA CYS A 95 -10.30 -10.44 -2.57
C CYS A 95 -9.38 -10.47 -3.81
N ARG A 96 -8.57 -11.52 -4.00
CA ARG A 96 -7.71 -11.73 -5.18
C ARG A 96 -8.40 -12.45 -6.35
N VAL A 97 -9.58 -13.02 -6.12
CA VAL A 97 -10.40 -13.63 -7.17
C VAL A 97 -11.04 -12.51 -8.01
N PRO A 98 -11.01 -12.55 -9.35
CA PRO A 98 -11.72 -11.59 -10.19
C PRO A 98 -13.23 -11.57 -9.95
N GLN A 99 -13.87 -10.41 -10.03
CA GLN A 99 -15.29 -10.22 -9.70
C GLN A 99 -16.23 -11.08 -10.53
N ASN A 100 -15.92 -11.30 -11.80
CA ASN A 100 -16.71 -12.16 -12.69
C ASN A 100 -16.62 -13.66 -12.36
N LEU A 101 -15.71 -14.07 -11.48
CA LEU A 101 -15.52 -15.45 -11.04
C LEU A 101 -15.96 -15.67 -9.58
N ARG A 102 -16.51 -14.65 -8.92
CA ARG A 102 -17.03 -14.77 -7.55
C ARG A 102 -18.51 -15.16 -7.58
N ASP A 103 -18.90 -16.01 -6.64
CA ASP A 103 -20.32 -16.32 -6.40
C ASP A 103 -21.06 -15.11 -5.81
N GLU A 104 -20.39 -14.34 -4.94
CA GLU A 104 -20.89 -13.09 -4.35
C GLU A 104 -20.12 -11.88 -4.93
N GLN A 105 -20.86 -10.87 -5.41
CA GLN A 105 -20.24 -9.68 -6.00
C GLN A 105 -19.68 -8.70 -4.96
N ALA A 106 -20.25 -8.68 -3.76
CA ALA A 106 -19.78 -7.84 -2.67
C ALA A 106 -18.85 -8.66 -1.79
N VAL A 107 -17.57 -8.28 -1.75
CA VAL A 107 -16.58 -8.89 -0.85
C VAL A 107 -16.02 -7.81 0.06
N GLU A 108 -15.75 -8.17 1.31
CA GLU A 108 -14.92 -7.38 2.21
C GLU A 108 -13.87 -8.31 2.83
N CYS A 109 -12.59 -7.98 2.60
CA CYS A 109 -11.49 -8.81 3.06
C CYS A 109 -11.32 -8.72 4.58
N VAL A 110 -11.31 -9.85 5.28
CA VAL A 110 -11.05 -9.89 6.74
C VAL A 110 -9.65 -9.43 7.15
N HIS A 111 -8.68 -9.42 6.23
CA HIS A 111 -7.29 -9.04 6.53
C HIS A 111 -7.04 -7.54 6.44
N CYS A 112 -7.73 -6.85 5.55
CA CYS A 112 -7.44 -5.44 5.25
C CYS A 112 -8.65 -4.61 4.80
N GLY A 113 -9.87 -5.16 4.83
CA GLY A 113 -11.10 -4.46 4.47
C GLY A 113 -11.28 -4.18 2.97
N CYS A 114 -10.36 -4.60 2.11
CA CYS A 114 -10.48 -4.30 0.68
C CYS A 114 -11.67 -5.04 0.03
N LYS A 115 -12.26 -4.42 -1.00
CA LYS A 115 -13.43 -4.94 -1.73
C LYS A 115 -13.11 -5.66 -3.03
N GLY A 116 -11.85 -6.06 -3.18
CA GLY A 116 -11.32 -6.62 -4.42
C GLY A 116 -9.99 -5.98 -4.79
N CYS A 117 -9.03 -6.81 -5.15
CA CYS A 117 -7.67 -6.39 -5.51
C CYS A 117 -7.11 -7.22 -6.67
N ALA A 118 -7.96 -7.91 -7.42
CA ALA A 118 -7.60 -8.49 -8.70
C ALA A 118 -7.37 -7.35 -9.70
N SER A 119 -6.32 -7.45 -10.50
CA SER A 119 -5.96 -6.36 -11.43
C SER A 119 -6.81 -6.30 -12.69
N GLY A 120 -7.55 -7.38 -12.99
CA GLY A 120 -8.48 -7.45 -14.12
C GLY A 120 -9.88 -6.91 -13.81
N ASP A 121 -10.14 -6.54 -12.55
CA ASP A 121 -11.35 -5.84 -12.10
C ASP A 121 -11.17 -4.31 -12.18
#